data_AF-A0A0M2GBK5-F1
#
_entry.id   AF-A0A0M2GBK5-F1
#
_cell.length_a   1.000
_cell.length_b   1.000
_cell.length_c   1.000
_cell.angle_alpha   90.00
_cell.angle_beta   90.00
_cell.angle_gamma   90.00
#
_symmetry.space_group_name_H-M   'P 1'
#
loop_
_entity.id
_entity.type
_entity.pdbx_description
1 polymer ?
#
loop_
_entity_poly.entity_id
_entity_poly.type
_entity_poly.pdbx_seq_one_letter_code
_entity_poly.pdbx_strand_id
1 'polypeptide(L)' 'SSGSGKTTTLMMLAGFTEPDSGTITVDGRDITRLNPGKRDFGFVFQQYLLFPHMTVSENVAFPLQLRGV' A
#
# COMPACT_ATOMS: atom_id res chain seq x y z
N SER A 1 14.75 5.63 -15.15
CA SER A 1 15.98 5.81 -14.36
C SER A 1 15.96 7.06 -13.46
N SER A 2 14.87 7.37 -12.75
CA SER A 2 14.82 8.64 -11.99
C SER A 2 15.54 8.61 -10.63
N GLY A 3 15.84 7.44 -10.03
CA GLY A 3 16.74 7.27 -8.86
C GLY A 3 16.40 8.04 -7.57
N SER A 4 15.41 8.93 -7.60
CA SER A 4 15.08 9.91 -6.56
C SER A 4 14.37 9.32 -5.35
N GLY A 5 14.29 7.99 -5.25
CA GLY A 5 13.75 7.32 -4.07
C GLY A 5 12.22 7.25 -3.95
N LYS A 6 11.43 7.82 -4.87
CA LYS A 6 9.95 7.81 -4.79
C LYS A 6 9.35 6.43 -4.49
N THR A 7 9.76 5.42 -5.25
CA THR A 7 9.27 4.04 -5.05
C THR A 7 9.69 3.53 -3.69
N THR A 8 10.93 3.76 -3.27
CA THR A 8 11.43 3.38 -1.94
C THR A 8 10.62 4.06 -0.83
N THR A 9 10.36 5.37 -0.95
CA THR A 9 9.55 6.13 0.01
C THR A 9 8.12 5.60 0.10
N LEU A 10 7.48 5.32 -1.04
CA LEU A 10 6.14 4.76 -1.07
C LEU A 10 6.08 3.34 -0.49
N MET A 11 7.11 2.52 -0.71
CA MET A 11 7.20 1.18 -0.10
C MET A 11 7.42 1.24 1.41
N MET A 12 8.20 2.22 1.90
CA MET A 12 8.33 2.48 3.34
C MET A 12 7.01 2.94 3.95
N LEU A 13 6.29 3.86 3.29
CA LEU A 13 4.97 4.30 3.71
C LEU A 13 3.98 3.13 3.75
N ALA A 14 3.97 2.27 2.74
CA ALA A 14 3.12 1.08 2.67
C ALA A 14 3.52 -0.05 3.64
N GLY A 15 4.73 -0.01 4.21
CA GLY A 15 5.24 -1.01 5.14
C GLY A 15 5.87 -2.25 4.50
N PHE A 16 6.22 -2.17 3.21
CA PHE A 16 6.96 -3.21 2.49
C PHE A 16 8.49 -3.05 2.61
N THR A 17 8.95 -1.93 3.16
CA THR A 17 10.36 -1.65 3.44
C THR A 17 10.44 -0.93 4.79
N GLU A 18 11.35 -1.34 5.67
CA GLU A 18 11.56 -0.62 6.93
C GLU A 18 12.47 0.59 6.71
N PRO A 19 12.19 1.75 7.33
CA PRO A 19 13.14 2.86 7.32
C PRO A 19 14.34 2.53 8.20
N ASP A 20 15.54 2.92 7.76
CA ASP A 20 16.77 2.75 8.56
C ASP A 20 16.72 3.58 9.86
N SER A 21 16.04 4.73 9.83
CA SER A 21 15.84 5.62 10.98
C SER A 21 14.63 6.54 10.79
N GLY A 22 14.20 7.20 11.87
CA GLY A 22 13.07 8.12 11.87
C GLY A 22 11.72 7.44 12.10
N THR A 23 10.65 8.21 11.92
CA THR A 23 9.26 7.78 12.20
C THR A 23 8.34 8.17 11.05
N ILE A 24 7.38 7.30 10.74
CA ILE A 24 6.31 7.56 9.79
C ILE A 24 5.02 7.75 10.59
N THR A 25 4.41 8.93 10.48
CA THR A 25 3.16 9.26 11.17
C THR A 25 2.06 9.60 10.18
N VAL A 26 0.85 9.11 10.45
CA VAL A 26 -0.39 9.48 9.73
C VAL A 26 -1.41 9.90 10.77
N ASP A 27 -1.99 11.09 10.62
CA ASP A 27 -2.97 11.66 11.57
C ASP A 27 -2.49 11.62 13.04
N GLY A 28 -1.20 11.89 13.26
CA GLY A 28 -0.57 11.87 14.60
C GLY A 28 -0.29 10.48 15.16
N ARG A 29 -0.67 9.40 14.46
CA ARG A 29 -0.38 8.01 14.85
C ARG A 29 0.91 7.53 14.22
N ASP A 30 1.81 6.98 15.03
CA ASP A 30 3.00 6.27 14.53
C ASP A 30 2.59 4.95 13.84
N ILE A 31 2.96 4.83 12.57
CA ILE A 31 2.72 3.64 11.76
C ILE A 31 4.02 2.92 11.35
N THR A 32 5.18 3.35 11.85
CA THR A 32 6.51 2.90 11.42
C THR A 32 6.64 1.38 11.42
N ARG A 33 6.12 0.72 12.46
CA ARG A 33 6.19 -0.74 12.68
C ARG A 33 4.86 -1.47 12.42
N LEU A 34 3.85 -0.79 11.89
CA LEU A 34 2.60 -1.46 11.53
C LEU A 34 2.80 -2.30 10.26
N ASN A 35 2.32 -3.54 10.29
CA ASN A 35 2.24 -4.39 9.09
C ASN A 35 1.39 -3.69 8.01
N PRO A 36 1.67 -3.90 6.70
CA PRO A 36 0.96 -3.24 5.60
C PRO A 36 -0.57 -3.29 5.72
N GLY A 37 -1.14 -4.46 5.99
CA GLY A 37 -2.60 -4.63 6.12
C GLY A 37 -3.24 -3.91 7.31
N LYS A 38 -2.45 -3.36 8.25
CA LYS A 38 -2.92 -2.60 9.42
C LYS A 38 -2.73 -1.09 9.27
N ARG A 39 -2.20 -0.61 8.14
CA ARG A 39 -1.95 0.81 7.89
C ARG A 39 -3.18 1.58 7.36
N ASP A 40 -4.27 0.87 7.06
CA ASP A 40 -5.60 1.41 6.75
C ASP A 40 -5.69 2.36 5.54
N PHE A 41 -4.85 2.15 4.52
CA PHE A 41 -5.00 2.80 3.21
C PHE A 41 -4.81 1.80 2.07
N GLY A 42 -5.41 2.10 0.92
CA GLY A 42 -5.18 1.37 -0.32
C GLY A 42 -3.84 1.78 -0.95
N PHE A 43 -3.14 0.82 -1.55
CA PHE A 43 -1.89 1.08 -2.26
C PHE A 43 -2.01 0.60 -3.71
N VAL A 44 -1.71 1.50 -4.65
CA VAL A 44 -1.69 1.19 -6.08
C VAL A 44 -0.24 1.07 -6.52
N PHE A 45 0.16 -0.12 -6.93
CA PHE A 45 1.51 -0.39 -7.41
C PHE A 45 1.70 0.16 -8.84
N GLN A 46 2.96 0.46 -9.19
CA GLN A 46 3.31 0.81 -10.57
C GLN A 46 3.14 -0.37 -11.55
N GLN A 47 3.22 -1.60 -11.04
CA GLN A 47 2.92 -2.80 -11.81
C GLN A 47 1.44 -3.15 -11.65
N TYR A 48 0.79 -3.51 -12.76
CA TYR A 48 -0.61 -3.92 -12.78
C TYR A 48 -0.77 -5.26 -12.05
N LEU A 49 -1.50 -5.26 -10.94
CA LEU A 49 -1.93 -6.46 -10.22
C LEU A 49 -3.41 -6.71 -10.47
N LEU A 50 -3.75 -7.09 -11.71
CA LEU A 50 -5.11 -7.47 -12.07
C LEU A 50 -5.31 -8.97 -11.82
N PHE A 51 -6.51 -9.34 -11.39
CA PHE A 51 -6.97 -10.73 -11.38
C PHE A 51 -7.46 -11.07 -12.79
N PRO A 52 -6.69 -11.86 -13.58
CA PRO A 52 -6.95 -12.03 -15.02
C PRO A 52 -8.21 -12.86 -15.32
N HIS A 53 -8.72 -13.57 -14.32
CA HIS A 53 -9.94 -14.36 -14.39
C HIS A 53 -11.18 -13.58 -13.94
N MET A 54 -11.03 -12.29 -13.62
CA MET A 54 -12.10 -11.39 -13.19
C MET A 54 -12.34 -10.31 -14.25
N THR A 55 -13.60 -9.91 -14.41
CA THR A 55 -14.01 -8.71 -15.14
C THR A 55 -13.47 -7.44 -14.48
N VAL A 56 -13.59 -6.31 -15.18
CA VAL A 56 -13.19 -5.00 -14.64
C VAL A 56 -13.97 -4.67 -13.36
N SER A 57 -15.29 -4.89 -13.36
CA SER A 57 -16.13 -4.62 -12.19
C SER A 57 -15.76 -5.51 -11.00
N GLU A 58 -15.45 -6.79 -11.25
CA GLU A 58 -15.00 -7.71 -10.21
C GLU A 58 -13.64 -7.31 -9.63
N ASN A 59 -12.68 -6.88 -10.45
CA ASN A 59 -11.39 -6.38 -9.97
C ASN A 59 -11.55 -5.15 -9.04
N VAL A 60 -12.47 -4.23 -9.37
CA VAL A 60 -12.73 -3.03 -8.55
C VAL A 60 -13.49 -3.38 -7.27
N ALA A 61 -14.45 -4.31 -7.34
CA ALA A 61 -15.28 -4.70 -6.20
C ALA A 61 -14.56 -5.60 -5.19
N PHE A 62 -13.60 -6.42 -5.63
CA PHE A 62 -12.91 -7.41 -4.79
C PHE A 62 -12.37 -6.86 -3.46
N PRO A 63 -11.59 -5.76 -3.40
CA PRO A 63 -11.10 -5.23 -2.13
C PRO A 63 -12.21 -4.70 -1.20
N LEU A 64 -13.35 -4.29 -1.75
CA LEU A 64 -14.52 -3.86 -0.96
C LEU A 64 -15.23 -5.07 -0.34
N GLN A 65 -15.39 -6.15 -1.10
CA GLN A 65 -15.97 -7.41 -0.61
C GLN A 65 -15.13 -8.02 0.52
N LEU A 66 -13.80 -7.98 0.42
CA LEU A 66 -12.90 -8.43 1.50
C LEU A 66 -13.05 -7.60 2.78
N ARG A 67 -13.47 -6.34 2.67
CA ARG A 67 -13.78 -5.46 3.81
C ARG A 67 -15.21 -5.62 4.33
N GLY A 68 -16.04 -6.44 3.66
CA GLY A 68 -17.43 -6.65 4.01
C GLY A 68 -18.36 -5.47 3.65
N VAL A 69 -18.03 -4.72 2.60
CA VAL A 69 -18.85 -3.63 2.04
C VAL A 69 -19.68 -4.13 0.86
#